data_AF-A0A345HBE3-F1
#
_entry.id   AF-A0A345HBE3-F1
#
_cell.length_a   1.000
_cell.length_b   1.000
_cell.length_c   1.000
_cell.angle_alpha   90.00
_cell.angle_beta   90.00
_cell.angle_gamma   90.00
#
_symmetry.space_group_name_H-M   'P 1'
#
loop_
_entity.id
_entity.type
_entity.pdbx_description
1 polymer ?
#
loop_
_entity_poly.entity_id
_entity_poly.type
_entity_poly.pdbx_seq_one_letter_code
_entity_poly.pdbx_strand_id
1 'polypeptide(L)'
;MEENTAALDIRAINEKIERESAFIDLLVMEMNKVIVGQKYMIERLLIGLLGQGHILLEGVPGLAKTLAINTLSQAVHGSFSRIQFTPDLLPADVVGTMIYNMKQNEFTIKKGPIFANFVLADEINRAPAKVQSALLEAMQEKQVTIGEETFKLQKPFLVMATMNPVEQEGTYPLPEAQVDRFMLKAVIDYPKIEDERLVMRSNLKGAFDKVNPVVSIDQILRAQEAVREVYMDEKIEKYILDLIFATRYPEKYKLESLKPLISFGASPRGSINLAIAAKCYAFIKRRGYVIPEDVRAVVHDVLRHRIGITYEAEAENITSIDIINKIVNEVEVP
;
A
#
# COMPACT_ATOMS: atom_id res chain seq x y z
N MET A 1 36.37 8.60 16.24
CA MET A 1 36.09 9.69 15.26
C MET A 1 34.88 9.34 14.40
N GLU A 2 34.75 8.10 13.89
CA GLU A 2 33.59 7.65 13.10
C GLU A 2 32.23 7.76 13.81
N GLU A 3 32.12 7.40 15.09
CA GLU A 3 30.86 7.53 15.86
C GLU A 3 30.38 8.98 15.98
N ASN A 4 31.31 9.95 16.09
CA ASN A 4 30.95 11.36 16.17
C ASN A 4 30.46 11.90 14.82
N THR A 5 31.03 11.42 13.71
CA THR A 5 30.61 11.79 12.36
C THR A 5 29.24 11.20 12.03
N ALA A 6 29.00 9.93 12.38
CA ALA A 6 27.69 9.28 12.19
C ALA A 6 26.59 9.94 13.05
N ALA A 7 26.90 10.32 14.29
CA ALA A 7 25.96 11.05 15.15
C ALA A 7 25.65 12.46 14.64
N LEU A 8 26.61 13.14 14.02
CA LEU A 8 26.40 14.43 13.34
C LEU A 8 25.53 14.29 12.08
N ASP A 9 25.71 13.21 11.32
CA ASP A 9 24.94 12.92 10.11
C ASP A 9 23.47 12.57 10.45
N ILE A 10 23.24 11.75 11.48
CA ILE A 10 21.88 11.41 11.93
C ILE A 10 21.11 12.63 12.43
N ARG A 11 21.77 13.57 13.14
CA ARG A 11 21.12 14.82 13.57
C ARG A 11 20.69 15.68 12.39
N ALA A 12 21.57 15.83 11.38
CA ALA A 12 21.25 16.57 10.17
C ALA A 12 20.10 15.93 9.37
N ILE A 13 20.11 14.60 9.25
CA ILE A 13 19.00 13.84 8.65
C ILE A 13 17.72 14.08 9.45
N ASN A 14 17.76 14.02 10.78
CA ASN A 14 16.58 14.19 11.62
C ASN A 14 15.97 15.59 11.48
N GLU A 15 16.78 16.66 11.47
CA GLU A 15 16.30 18.02 11.22
C GLU A 15 15.69 18.18 9.83
N LYS A 16 16.31 17.58 8.81
CA LYS A 16 15.76 17.56 7.44
C LYS A 16 14.42 16.84 7.40
N ILE A 17 14.32 15.65 8.00
CA ILE A 17 13.08 14.87 8.02
C ILE A 17 11.99 15.58 8.82
N GLU A 18 12.30 16.21 9.96
CA GLU A 18 11.32 16.96 10.74
C GLU A 18 10.71 18.11 9.92
N ARG A 19 11.54 18.82 9.14
CA ARG A 19 11.07 19.87 8.23
C ARG A 19 10.25 19.33 7.06
N GLU A 20 10.72 18.28 6.39
CA GLU A 20 10.05 17.69 5.22
C GLU A 20 8.79 16.92 5.60
N SER A 21 8.67 16.41 6.84
CA SER A 21 7.48 15.70 7.34
C SER A 21 6.43 16.61 7.98
N ALA A 22 6.70 17.91 8.13
CA ALA A 22 5.78 18.85 8.78
C ALA A 22 4.39 18.91 8.13
N PHE A 23 4.32 18.73 6.80
CA PHE A 23 3.05 18.74 6.06
C PHE A 23 2.16 17.51 6.37
N ILE A 24 2.72 16.43 6.91
CA ILE A 24 1.97 15.19 7.21
C ILE A 24 0.84 15.47 8.20
N ASP A 25 1.07 16.31 9.21
CA ASP A 25 0.02 16.67 10.17
C ASP A 25 -1.11 17.43 9.49
N LEU A 26 -0.79 18.38 8.62
CA LEU A 26 -1.79 19.14 7.85
C LEU A 26 -2.61 18.20 6.97
N LEU A 27 -1.94 17.26 6.30
CA LEU A 27 -2.60 16.27 5.45
C LEU A 27 -3.51 15.34 6.26
N VAL A 28 -3.04 14.83 7.38
CA VAL A 28 -3.83 13.95 8.27
C VAL A 28 -5.01 14.71 8.89
N MET A 29 -4.81 15.96 9.31
CA MET A 29 -5.89 16.83 9.81
C MET A 29 -6.95 17.05 8.74
N GLU A 30 -6.54 17.32 7.49
CA GLU A 30 -7.48 17.51 6.38
C GLU A 30 -8.26 16.24 6.08
N MET A 31 -7.59 15.08 6.07
CA MET A 31 -8.25 13.79 5.87
C MET A 31 -9.25 13.45 6.99
N ASN A 32 -8.92 13.76 8.25
CA ASN A 32 -9.76 13.49 9.41
C ASN A 32 -11.06 14.32 9.45
N LYS A 33 -11.20 15.38 8.64
CA LYS A 33 -12.47 16.11 8.49
C LYS A 33 -13.57 15.23 7.89
N VAL A 34 -13.17 14.33 6.99
CA VAL A 34 -14.09 13.48 6.22
C VAL A 34 -14.03 12.03 6.71
N ILE A 35 -12.84 11.57 7.08
CA ILE A 35 -12.58 10.18 7.46
C ILE A 35 -12.58 10.05 8.98
N VAL A 36 -13.57 9.33 9.52
CA VAL A 36 -13.76 9.12 10.95
C VAL A 36 -13.28 7.74 11.38
N GLY A 37 -12.53 7.64 12.47
CA GLY A 37 -12.15 6.35 13.09
C GLY A 37 -11.11 5.51 12.33
N GLN A 38 -10.73 5.90 11.13
CA GLN A 38 -9.91 5.09 10.22
C GLN A 38 -8.43 5.52 10.18
N LYS A 39 -7.82 5.77 11.35
CA LYS A 39 -6.41 6.22 11.45
C LYS A 39 -5.44 5.24 10.79
N TYR A 40 -5.68 3.94 10.99
CA TYR A 40 -4.87 2.87 10.39
C TYR A 40 -4.89 2.92 8.85
N MET A 41 -6.07 3.09 8.24
CA MET A 41 -6.19 3.21 6.78
C MET A 41 -5.44 4.42 6.24
N ILE A 42 -5.58 5.58 6.89
CA ILE A 42 -4.90 6.82 6.51
C ILE A 42 -3.38 6.60 6.55
N GLU A 43 -2.86 6.01 7.64
CA GLU A 43 -1.45 5.74 7.78
C GLU A 43 -0.92 4.79 6.68
N ARG A 44 -1.69 3.78 6.29
CA ARG A 44 -1.29 2.88 5.19
C ARG A 44 -1.33 3.54 3.82
N LEU A 45 -2.31 4.40 3.58
CA LEU A 45 -2.35 5.23 2.37
C LEU A 45 -1.12 6.13 2.27
N LEU A 46 -0.71 6.76 3.38
CA LEU A 46 0.51 7.57 3.43
C LEU A 46 1.77 6.73 3.20
N ILE A 47 1.88 5.55 3.81
CA ILE A 47 3.01 4.65 3.57
C ILE A 47 3.09 4.22 2.10
N GLY A 48 1.96 3.84 1.48
CA GLY A 48 1.94 3.51 0.06
C GLY A 48 2.35 4.69 -0.82
N LEU A 49 1.81 5.88 -0.54
CA LEU A 49 2.14 7.10 -1.26
C LEU A 49 3.64 7.46 -1.14
N LEU A 50 4.19 7.47 0.07
CA LEU A 50 5.57 7.84 0.35
C LEU A 50 6.57 6.76 -0.08
N GLY A 51 6.19 5.49 0.05
CA GLY A 51 7.00 4.34 -0.33
C GLY A 51 6.97 4.04 -1.83
N GLN A 52 6.20 4.79 -2.62
CA GLN A 52 5.92 4.49 -4.03
C GLN A 52 5.39 3.07 -4.24
N GLY A 53 4.62 2.57 -3.27
CA GLY A 53 4.07 1.23 -3.24
C GLY A 53 2.56 1.24 -3.39
N HIS A 54 2.02 0.13 -3.85
CA HIS A 54 0.58 -0.05 -4.03
C HIS A 54 -0.03 -0.82 -2.87
N ILE A 55 -1.32 -0.58 -2.64
CA ILE A 55 -2.03 -1.11 -1.47
C ILE A 55 -3.15 -2.02 -1.94
N LEU A 56 -3.17 -3.24 -1.41
CA LEU A 56 -4.33 -4.11 -1.48
C LEU A 56 -5.14 -3.95 -0.19
N LEU A 57 -6.39 -3.55 -0.32
CA LEU A 57 -7.26 -3.27 0.82
C LEU A 57 -8.36 -4.31 0.87
N GLU A 58 -8.32 -5.14 1.90
CA GLU A 58 -9.35 -6.13 2.19
C GLU A 58 -10.26 -5.60 3.31
N GLY A 59 -11.56 -5.76 3.15
CA GLY A 59 -12.52 -5.39 4.17
C GLY A 59 -13.93 -5.38 3.62
N VAL A 60 -14.90 -5.29 4.51
CA VAL A 60 -16.31 -5.27 4.12
C VAL A 60 -16.70 -3.99 3.36
N PRO A 61 -17.79 -4.01 2.58
CA PRO A 61 -18.34 -2.82 1.94
C PRO A 61 -18.71 -1.73 2.96
N GLY A 62 -18.70 -0.47 2.51
CA GLY A 62 -19.16 0.66 3.33
C GLY A 62 -18.13 1.29 4.28
N LEU A 63 -16.88 0.80 4.31
CA LEU A 63 -15.83 1.32 5.20
C LEU A 63 -15.10 2.58 4.68
N ALA A 64 -15.80 3.44 3.94
CA ALA A 64 -15.27 4.70 3.41
C ALA A 64 -13.95 4.59 2.62
N LYS A 65 -13.63 3.41 2.04
CA LYS A 65 -12.39 3.16 1.28
C LYS A 65 -12.25 4.13 0.09
N THR A 66 -13.29 4.21 -0.74
CA THR A 66 -13.37 5.15 -1.86
C THR A 66 -13.25 6.59 -1.41
N LEU A 67 -13.88 6.92 -0.28
CA LEU A 67 -13.81 8.26 0.30
C LEU A 67 -12.39 8.59 0.75
N ALA A 68 -11.65 7.64 1.33
CA ALA A 68 -10.30 7.86 1.84
C ALA A 68 -9.29 8.19 0.74
N ILE A 69 -9.23 7.40 -0.34
CA ILE A 69 -8.31 7.68 -1.44
C ILE A 69 -8.69 8.95 -2.21
N ASN A 70 -9.99 9.23 -2.38
CA ASN A 70 -10.47 10.46 -3.03
C ASN A 70 -10.22 11.70 -2.16
N THR A 71 -10.31 11.57 -0.83
CA THR A 71 -9.97 12.65 0.10
C THR A 71 -8.47 12.93 0.05
N LEU A 72 -7.63 11.87 0.03
CA LEU A 72 -6.19 12.01 -0.12
C LEU A 72 -5.82 12.71 -1.44
N SER A 73 -6.41 12.30 -2.57
CA SER A 73 -6.12 12.91 -3.87
C SER A 73 -6.48 14.39 -3.90
N GLN A 74 -7.63 14.78 -3.33
CA GLN A 74 -8.05 16.18 -3.23
C GLN A 74 -7.12 16.98 -2.32
N ALA A 75 -6.73 16.43 -1.16
CA ALA A 75 -5.85 17.09 -0.21
C ALA A 75 -4.44 17.35 -0.75
N VAL A 76 -3.95 16.51 -1.67
CA VAL A 76 -2.65 16.69 -2.35
C VAL A 76 -2.75 17.32 -3.75
N HIS A 77 -3.95 17.75 -4.16
CA HIS A 77 -4.23 18.29 -5.49
C HIS A 77 -3.83 17.36 -6.66
N GLY A 78 -4.03 16.05 -6.48
CA GLY A 78 -3.76 15.01 -7.47
C GLY A 78 -5.00 14.60 -8.26
N SER A 79 -4.78 14.07 -9.46
CA SER A 79 -5.86 13.47 -10.25
C SER A 79 -6.32 12.15 -9.64
N PHE A 80 -7.63 11.91 -9.64
CA PHE A 80 -8.26 10.69 -9.12
C PHE A 80 -9.03 9.98 -10.22
N SER A 81 -8.91 8.66 -10.25
CA SER A 81 -9.65 7.80 -11.15
C SER A 81 -10.14 6.56 -10.41
N ARG A 82 -11.37 6.16 -10.69
CA ARG A 82 -11.99 4.95 -10.15
C ARG A 82 -12.28 3.98 -11.29
N ILE A 83 -11.83 2.76 -11.12
CA ILE A 83 -12.06 1.64 -12.02
C ILE A 83 -12.83 0.60 -11.22
N GLN A 84 -14.06 0.33 -11.64
CA GLN A 84 -14.82 -0.80 -11.12
C GLN A 84 -14.44 -2.03 -11.93
N PHE A 85 -13.91 -3.06 -11.28
CA PHE A 85 -13.58 -4.31 -11.96
C PHE A 85 -14.85 -5.14 -12.08
N THR A 86 -15.14 -5.55 -13.32
CA THR A 86 -16.31 -6.36 -13.68
C THR A 86 -15.88 -7.53 -14.58
N PRO A 87 -16.69 -8.60 -14.67
CA PRO A 87 -16.32 -9.78 -15.47
C PRO A 87 -16.13 -9.51 -16.97
N ASP A 88 -16.78 -8.46 -17.49
CA ASP A 88 -16.77 -8.03 -18.89
C ASP A 88 -15.67 -7.00 -19.21
N LEU A 89 -14.96 -6.49 -18.20
CA LEU A 89 -13.92 -5.48 -18.38
C LEU A 89 -12.79 -6.03 -19.26
N LEU A 90 -12.27 -5.21 -20.19
CA LEU A 90 -11.13 -5.58 -21.02
C LEU A 90 -9.84 -4.88 -20.55
N PRO A 91 -8.66 -5.44 -20.84
CA PRO A 91 -7.38 -4.76 -20.54
C PRO A 91 -7.31 -3.35 -21.14
N ALA A 92 -7.88 -3.16 -22.33
CA ALA A 92 -7.93 -1.88 -23.03
C ALA A 92 -8.79 -0.83 -22.30
N ASP A 93 -9.79 -1.24 -21.50
CA ASP A 93 -10.60 -0.32 -20.70
C ASP A 93 -9.85 0.20 -19.48
N VAL A 94 -8.80 -0.50 -19.04
CA VAL A 94 -7.92 -0.11 -17.94
C VAL A 94 -6.76 0.74 -18.46
N VAL A 95 -6.05 0.24 -19.47
CA VAL A 95 -4.83 0.84 -20.00
C VAL A 95 -5.13 1.97 -20.99
N GLY A 96 -6.13 1.79 -21.84
CA GLY A 96 -6.44 2.67 -22.96
C GLY A 96 -6.43 1.92 -24.29
N THR A 97 -6.94 2.58 -25.33
CA THR A 97 -7.12 1.98 -26.65
C THR A 97 -6.97 3.02 -27.75
N MET A 98 -6.79 2.56 -28.99
CA MET A 98 -6.88 3.41 -30.17
C MET A 98 -8.34 3.52 -30.60
N ILE A 99 -8.84 4.75 -30.70
CA ILE A 99 -10.18 5.05 -31.22
C ILE A 99 -10.06 5.71 -32.58
N TYR A 100 -10.87 5.27 -33.53
CA TYR A 100 -10.94 5.90 -34.84
C TYR A 100 -11.73 7.21 -34.75
N ASN A 101 -11.05 8.33 -35.02
CA ASN A 101 -11.65 9.65 -35.02
C ASN A 101 -12.22 9.97 -36.40
N MET A 102 -13.54 9.80 -36.56
CA MET A 102 -14.24 10.05 -37.82
C MET A 102 -14.06 11.47 -38.38
N LYS A 103 -13.80 12.47 -37.52
CA LYS A 103 -13.59 13.86 -37.97
C LYS A 103 -12.23 14.06 -38.64
N GLN A 104 -11.22 13.33 -38.18
CA GLN A 104 -9.84 13.45 -38.66
C GLN A 104 -9.44 12.30 -39.60
N ASN A 105 -10.30 11.29 -39.74
CA ASN A 105 -10.06 10.07 -40.52
C ASN A 105 -8.77 9.34 -40.10
N GLU A 106 -8.45 9.39 -38.79
CA GLU A 106 -7.23 8.83 -38.22
C GLU A 106 -7.52 8.05 -36.92
N PHE A 107 -6.62 7.16 -36.54
CA PHE A 107 -6.65 6.52 -35.22
C PHE A 107 -5.99 7.43 -34.18
N THR A 108 -6.72 7.75 -33.11
CA THR A 108 -6.24 8.58 -32.00
C THR A 108 -6.19 7.76 -30.72
N ILE A 109 -5.21 8.05 -29.85
CA ILE A 109 -5.03 7.32 -28.61
C ILE A 109 -5.97 7.87 -27.54
N LYS A 110 -6.79 6.99 -26.96
CA LYS A 110 -7.60 7.27 -25.77
C LYS A 110 -6.93 6.63 -24.57
N LYS A 111 -6.31 7.46 -23.73
CA LYS A 111 -5.71 7.04 -22.46
C LYS A 111 -6.77 6.47 -21.53
N GLY A 112 -6.45 5.32 -20.91
CA GLY A 112 -7.32 4.67 -19.94
C GLY A 112 -7.34 5.36 -18.57
N PRO A 113 -8.20 4.89 -17.67
CA PRO A 113 -8.36 5.43 -16.32
C PRO A 113 -7.11 5.29 -15.43
N ILE A 114 -6.11 4.47 -15.78
CA ILE A 114 -4.85 4.38 -15.02
C ILE A 114 -3.97 5.62 -15.13
N PHE A 115 -4.24 6.52 -16.08
CA PHE A 115 -3.51 7.79 -16.24
C PHE A 115 -3.99 8.86 -15.23
N ALA A 116 -3.89 8.53 -13.95
CA ALA A 116 -4.17 9.43 -12.83
C ALA A 116 -3.12 9.24 -11.73
N ASN A 117 -3.00 10.21 -10.80
CA ASN A 117 -2.11 10.08 -9.65
C ASN A 117 -2.60 9.01 -8.67
N PHE A 118 -3.92 8.98 -8.45
CA PHE A 118 -4.58 8.07 -7.52
C PHE A 118 -5.60 7.22 -8.27
N VAL A 119 -5.39 5.91 -8.28
CA VAL A 119 -6.28 4.95 -8.94
C VAL A 119 -6.89 4.04 -7.90
N LEU A 120 -8.21 4.06 -7.80
CA LEU A 120 -8.98 3.06 -7.07
C LEU A 120 -9.37 1.93 -8.03
N ALA A 121 -8.86 0.72 -7.79
CA ALA A 121 -9.28 -0.49 -8.49
C ALA A 121 -10.23 -1.28 -7.59
N ASP A 122 -11.53 -1.02 -7.75
CA ASP A 122 -12.57 -1.58 -6.88
C ASP A 122 -12.89 -3.02 -7.31
N GLU A 123 -12.90 -3.94 -6.36
CA GLU A 123 -13.25 -5.36 -6.55
C GLU A 123 -12.38 -6.05 -7.62
N ILE A 124 -11.06 -5.89 -7.52
CA ILE A 124 -10.09 -6.40 -8.51
C ILE A 124 -10.25 -7.90 -8.81
N ASN A 125 -10.77 -8.66 -7.84
CA ASN A 125 -11.07 -10.08 -7.97
C ASN A 125 -12.32 -10.38 -8.80
N ARG A 126 -13.08 -9.41 -9.32
CA ARG A 126 -14.23 -9.66 -10.21
C ARG A 126 -13.89 -9.67 -11.70
N ALA A 127 -12.72 -9.16 -12.08
CA ALA A 127 -12.29 -9.19 -13.49
C ALA A 127 -11.41 -10.41 -13.79
N PRO A 128 -11.37 -10.87 -15.05
CA PRO A 128 -10.48 -11.94 -15.48
C PRO A 128 -8.99 -11.63 -15.24
N ALA A 129 -8.18 -12.68 -15.08
CA ALA A 129 -6.74 -12.58 -14.81
C ALA A 129 -5.96 -11.71 -15.83
N LYS A 130 -6.40 -11.65 -17.09
CA LYS A 130 -5.78 -10.79 -18.12
C LYS A 130 -5.93 -9.29 -17.79
N VAL A 131 -7.08 -8.89 -17.26
CA VAL A 131 -7.37 -7.50 -16.88
C VAL A 131 -6.60 -7.12 -15.63
N GLN A 132 -6.59 -8.01 -14.64
CA GLN A 132 -5.77 -7.88 -13.43
C GLN A 132 -4.29 -7.71 -13.81
N SER A 133 -3.78 -8.54 -14.73
CA SER A 133 -2.39 -8.48 -15.19
C SER A 133 -2.05 -7.12 -15.82
N ALA A 134 -2.94 -6.54 -16.61
CA ALA A 134 -2.71 -5.24 -17.24
C ALA A 134 -2.52 -4.10 -16.21
N LEU A 135 -3.32 -4.10 -15.14
CA LEU A 135 -3.14 -3.14 -14.04
C LEU A 135 -1.82 -3.39 -13.29
N LEU A 136 -1.52 -4.67 -12.99
CA LEU A 136 -0.32 -5.05 -12.24
C LEU A 136 0.97 -4.81 -13.01
N GLU A 137 0.94 -4.92 -14.33
CA GLU A 137 2.04 -4.54 -15.21
C GLU A 137 2.27 -3.03 -15.17
N ALA A 138 1.20 -2.23 -15.31
CA ALA A 138 1.27 -0.77 -15.20
C ALA A 138 1.83 -0.31 -13.85
N MET A 139 1.45 -0.99 -12.76
CA MET A 139 1.99 -0.79 -11.41
C MET A 139 3.51 -1.02 -11.34
N GLN A 140 3.99 -2.08 -11.99
CA GLN A 140 5.39 -2.46 -11.91
C GLN A 140 6.28 -1.63 -12.83
N GLU A 141 5.85 -1.44 -14.08
CA GLU A 141 6.63 -0.77 -15.12
C GLU A 141 6.50 0.76 -15.06
N LYS A 142 5.45 1.27 -14.39
CA LYS A 142 5.13 2.71 -14.30
C LYS A 142 4.97 3.39 -15.67
N GLN A 143 4.71 2.60 -16.70
CA GLN A 143 4.45 3.01 -18.07
C GLN A 143 3.58 1.94 -18.75
N VAL A 144 2.91 2.32 -19.82
CA VAL A 144 2.09 1.42 -20.63
C VAL A 144 2.24 1.74 -22.11
N THR A 145 2.12 0.72 -22.96
CA THR A 145 2.16 0.87 -24.42
C THR A 145 0.76 0.74 -25.00
N ILE A 146 0.34 1.72 -25.79
CA ILE A 146 -0.95 1.71 -26.49
C ILE A 146 -0.66 1.84 -27.99
N GLY A 147 -0.97 0.79 -28.76
CA GLY A 147 -0.52 0.71 -30.15
C GLY A 147 1.00 0.61 -30.20
N GLU A 148 1.65 1.59 -30.84
CA GLU A 148 3.10 1.67 -30.98
C GLU A 148 3.76 2.65 -29.99
N GLU A 149 2.95 3.46 -29.28
CA GLU A 149 3.46 4.53 -28.40
C GLU A 149 3.48 4.10 -26.93
N THR A 150 4.60 4.36 -26.25
CA THR A 150 4.77 4.11 -24.81
C THR A 150 4.55 5.40 -24.02
N PHE A 151 3.68 5.32 -23.01
CA PHE A 151 3.33 6.44 -22.14
C PHE A 151 3.73 6.17 -20.70
N LYS A 152 4.43 7.13 -20.09
CA LYS A 152 4.72 7.11 -18.64
C LYS A 152 3.49 7.50 -17.84
N LEU A 153 3.28 6.84 -16.71
CA LEU A 153 2.20 7.16 -15.78
C LEU A 153 2.52 8.44 -14.98
N GLN A 154 1.47 9.11 -14.51
CA GLN A 154 1.59 10.37 -13.79
C GLN A 154 2.21 10.13 -12.41
N LYS A 155 3.21 10.92 -12.01
CA LYS A 155 3.84 10.83 -10.68
C LYS A 155 3.22 11.84 -9.70
N PRO A 156 3.03 11.49 -8.41
CA PRO A 156 3.09 10.14 -7.85
C PRO A 156 1.98 9.25 -8.44
N PHE A 157 2.23 7.94 -8.51
CA PHE A 157 1.28 6.94 -9.00
C PHE A 157 0.96 5.94 -7.87
N LEU A 158 -0.24 6.03 -7.30
CA LEU A 158 -0.72 5.17 -6.24
C LEU A 158 -1.99 4.43 -6.68
N VAL A 159 -1.88 3.11 -6.83
CA VAL A 159 -3.01 2.21 -6.95
C VAL A 159 -3.41 1.68 -5.57
N MET A 160 -4.68 1.86 -5.22
CA MET A 160 -5.34 1.14 -4.14
C MET A 160 -6.35 0.17 -4.75
N ALA A 161 -6.08 -1.12 -4.63
CA ALA A 161 -7.01 -2.16 -5.07
C ALA A 161 -7.85 -2.64 -3.89
N THR A 162 -9.13 -2.92 -4.09
CA THR A 162 -9.99 -3.51 -3.05
C THR A 162 -10.36 -4.94 -3.39
N MET A 163 -10.48 -5.78 -2.37
CA MET A 163 -11.08 -7.10 -2.46
C MET A 163 -12.18 -7.23 -1.42
N ASN A 164 -13.33 -7.76 -1.83
CA ASN A 164 -14.41 -8.12 -0.92
C ASN A 164 -14.29 -9.61 -0.56
N PRO A 165 -14.02 -9.95 0.71
CA PRO A 165 -13.82 -11.34 1.12
C PRO A 165 -15.12 -12.18 1.14
N VAL A 166 -16.30 -11.54 1.12
CA VAL A 166 -17.60 -12.21 1.31
C VAL A 166 -18.18 -12.72 -0.02
N GLU A 167 -17.75 -12.16 -1.15
CA GLU A 167 -18.32 -12.46 -2.46
C GLU A 167 -17.62 -13.68 -3.10
N GLN A 168 -18.28 -14.84 -3.10
CA GLN A 168 -17.72 -16.09 -3.63
C GLN A 168 -18.13 -16.38 -5.08
N GLU A 169 -19.25 -15.84 -5.56
CA GLU A 169 -19.72 -16.08 -6.93
C GLU A 169 -19.06 -15.14 -7.93
N GLY A 170 -18.53 -15.70 -9.03
CA GLY A 170 -17.97 -14.92 -10.14
C GLY A 170 -16.66 -14.20 -9.80
N THR A 171 -15.90 -14.67 -8.81
CA THR A 171 -14.60 -14.09 -8.46
C THR A 171 -13.43 -14.93 -8.97
N TYR A 172 -12.37 -14.23 -9.35
CA TYR A 172 -11.09 -14.70 -9.81
C TYR A 172 -10.04 -14.29 -8.77
N PRO A 173 -9.61 -15.19 -7.87
CA PRO A 173 -8.60 -14.86 -6.88
C PRO A 173 -7.31 -14.42 -7.57
N LEU A 174 -6.67 -13.40 -7.02
CA LEU A 174 -5.34 -12.99 -7.45
C LEU A 174 -4.35 -14.09 -7.04
N PRO A 175 -3.59 -14.68 -7.98
CA PRO A 175 -2.56 -15.64 -7.60
C PRO A 175 -1.45 -14.96 -6.79
N GLU A 176 -0.69 -15.73 -6.02
CA GLU A 176 0.18 -15.20 -4.97
C GLU A 176 1.30 -14.32 -5.56
N ALA A 177 1.79 -14.67 -6.76
CA ALA A 177 2.75 -13.87 -7.50
C ALA A 177 2.23 -12.46 -7.87
N GLN A 178 0.91 -12.31 -8.03
CA GLN A 178 0.24 -11.06 -8.33
C GLN A 178 0.07 -10.23 -7.06
N VAL A 179 -0.34 -10.87 -5.97
CA VAL A 179 -0.50 -10.21 -4.67
C VAL A 179 0.84 -9.70 -4.14
N ASP A 180 1.94 -10.42 -4.38
CA ASP A 180 3.30 -10.00 -3.98
C ASP A 180 3.76 -8.66 -4.59
N ARG A 181 3.11 -8.20 -5.68
CA ARG A 181 3.37 -6.88 -6.29
C ARG A 181 2.82 -5.71 -5.47
N PHE A 182 1.86 -5.95 -4.58
CA PHE A 182 1.38 -4.93 -3.65
C PHE A 182 2.34 -4.79 -2.47
N MET A 183 2.73 -3.55 -2.14
CA MET A 183 3.60 -3.27 -1.00
C MET A 183 2.92 -3.72 0.30
N LEU A 184 1.66 -3.33 0.49
CA LEU A 184 0.87 -3.58 1.68
C LEU A 184 -0.43 -4.32 1.33
N LYS A 185 -0.81 -5.30 2.16
CA LYS A 185 -2.19 -5.79 2.28
C LYS A 185 -2.76 -5.30 3.61
N ALA A 186 -3.62 -4.29 3.56
CA ALA A 186 -4.28 -3.72 4.73
C ALA A 186 -5.66 -4.37 4.90
N VAL A 187 -5.94 -4.89 6.10
CA VAL A 187 -7.25 -5.46 6.45
C VAL A 187 -7.96 -4.47 7.37
N ILE A 188 -9.15 -4.01 6.96
CA ILE A 188 -9.95 -3.03 7.70
C ILE A 188 -11.21 -3.71 8.22
N ASP A 189 -11.40 -3.62 9.53
CA ASP A 189 -12.60 -4.10 10.22
C ASP A 189 -13.63 -2.97 10.40
N TYR A 190 -14.81 -3.32 10.91
CA TYR A 190 -15.86 -2.36 11.24
C TYR A 190 -15.35 -1.28 12.22
N PRO A 191 -15.82 -0.03 12.08
CA PRO A 191 -15.47 1.04 13.01
C PRO A 191 -15.98 0.72 14.42
N LYS A 192 -15.38 1.36 15.43
CA LYS A 192 -15.90 1.31 16.81
C LYS A 192 -17.25 2.03 16.87
N ILE A 193 -18.09 1.65 17.85
CA ILE A 193 -19.42 2.24 18.07
C ILE A 193 -19.39 3.79 18.08
N GLU A 194 -18.38 4.39 18.71
CA GLU A 194 -18.25 5.84 18.79
C GLU A 194 -17.89 6.48 17.44
N ASP A 195 -17.01 5.84 16.67
CA ASP A 195 -16.66 6.29 15.32
C ASP A 195 -17.86 6.12 14.36
N GLU A 196 -18.59 5.01 14.46
CA GLU A 196 -19.78 4.75 13.66
C GLU A 196 -20.92 5.74 13.99
N ARG A 197 -21.08 6.10 15.26
CA ARG A 197 -22.03 7.15 15.68
C ARG A 197 -21.69 8.50 15.04
N LEU A 198 -20.42 8.85 14.95
CA LEU A 198 -19.97 10.07 14.29
C LEU A 198 -20.23 10.00 12.77
N VAL A 199 -19.93 8.88 12.12
CA VAL A 199 -20.26 8.65 10.70
C VAL A 199 -21.76 8.80 10.45
N MET A 200 -22.61 8.21 11.30
CA MET A 200 -24.06 8.34 11.21
C MET A 200 -24.51 9.80 11.32
N ARG A 201 -23.98 10.55 12.31
CA ARG A 201 -24.30 11.98 12.49
C ARG A 201 -23.88 12.83 11.30
N SER A 202 -22.70 12.58 10.73
CA SER A 202 -22.22 13.33 9.56
C SER A 202 -23.08 13.05 8.31
N ASN A 203 -23.45 11.78 8.08
CA ASN A 203 -24.34 11.43 6.97
C ASN A 203 -25.73 12.05 7.12
N LEU A 204 -26.31 12.04 8.33
CA LEU A 204 -27.62 12.65 8.60
C LEU A 204 -27.62 14.18 8.41
N LYS A 205 -26.48 14.84 8.64
CA LYS A 205 -26.32 16.28 8.37
C LYS A 205 -26.21 16.60 6.87
N GLY A 206 -25.95 15.62 6.01
CA GLY A 206 -25.81 15.79 4.56
C GLY A 206 -24.60 16.63 4.13
N ALA A 207 -23.66 16.88 5.04
CA ALA A 207 -22.48 17.71 4.78
C ALA A 207 -21.23 17.01 5.33
N PHE A 208 -20.39 16.50 4.43
CA PHE A 208 -18.99 16.33 4.72
C PHE A 208 -18.29 17.66 4.47
N ASP A 209 -17.32 18.01 5.31
CA ASP A 209 -16.53 19.21 5.11
C ASP A 209 -15.83 19.16 3.75
N LYS A 210 -15.77 20.31 3.07
CA LYS A 210 -15.04 20.42 1.81
C LYS A 210 -13.54 20.24 2.07
N VAL A 211 -12.96 19.24 1.41
CA VAL A 211 -11.52 18.98 1.42
C VAL A 211 -10.82 20.07 0.61
N ASN A 212 -9.82 20.70 1.21
CA ASN A 212 -9.00 21.71 0.56
C ASN A 212 -7.65 21.12 0.16
N PRO A 213 -7.06 21.54 -0.97
CA PRO A 213 -5.70 21.17 -1.31
C PRO A 213 -4.74 21.84 -0.32
N VAL A 214 -4.16 21.04 0.57
CA VAL A 214 -3.25 21.48 1.64
C VAL A 214 -1.79 21.15 1.35
N VAL A 215 -1.54 20.23 0.40
CA VAL A 215 -0.21 19.76 0.01
C VAL A 215 -0.13 19.73 -1.52
N SER A 216 1.04 20.03 -2.09
CA SER A 216 1.28 19.90 -3.53
C SER A 216 1.90 18.56 -3.91
N ILE A 217 1.73 18.16 -5.17
CA ILE A 217 2.40 16.98 -5.74
C ILE A 217 3.93 17.06 -5.57
N ASP A 218 4.54 18.24 -5.79
CA ASP A 218 5.99 18.42 -5.65
C ASP A 218 6.48 18.22 -4.21
N GLN A 219 5.66 18.56 -3.21
CA GLN A 219 5.97 18.23 -1.81
C GLN A 219 5.96 16.72 -1.58
N ILE A 220 4.99 15.99 -2.14
CA ILE A 220 4.95 14.53 -2.05
C ILE A 220 6.18 13.91 -2.72
N LEU A 221 6.58 14.38 -3.90
CA LEU A 221 7.76 13.86 -4.61
C LEU A 221 9.05 14.09 -3.81
N ARG A 222 9.23 15.28 -3.22
CA ARG A 222 10.36 15.55 -2.32
C ARG A 222 10.34 14.68 -1.07
N ALA A 223 9.16 14.45 -0.49
CA ALA A 223 9.00 13.55 0.64
C ALA A 223 9.38 12.10 0.30
N GLN A 224 9.01 11.62 -0.90
CA GLN A 224 9.42 10.29 -1.38
C GLN A 224 10.95 10.16 -1.51
N GLU A 225 11.65 11.24 -1.85
CA GLU A 225 13.12 11.27 -1.87
C GLU A 225 13.68 11.29 -0.44
N ALA A 226 13.15 12.15 0.43
CA ALA A 226 13.56 12.25 1.84
C ALA A 226 13.38 10.94 2.61
N VAL A 227 12.31 10.19 2.36
CA VAL A 227 12.08 8.85 2.96
C VAL A 227 13.22 7.88 2.65
N ARG A 228 13.87 7.98 1.50
CA ARG A 228 15.00 7.10 1.15
C ARG A 228 16.23 7.40 1.99
N GLU A 229 16.39 8.66 2.40
CA GLU A 229 17.50 9.14 3.23
C GLU A 229 17.32 8.84 4.72
N VAL A 230 16.12 8.42 5.16
CA VAL A 230 15.89 7.98 6.54
C VAL A 230 16.90 6.87 6.87
N TYR A 231 17.66 7.07 7.95
CA TYR A 231 18.71 6.18 8.37
C TYR A 231 18.16 4.84 8.86
N MET A 232 18.82 3.75 8.48
CA MET A 232 18.52 2.40 8.96
C MET A 232 19.85 1.77 9.39
N ASP A 233 19.92 1.39 10.65
CA ASP A 233 21.10 0.74 11.22
C ASP A 233 21.21 -0.71 10.72
N GLU A 234 22.43 -1.21 10.56
CA GLU A 234 22.71 -2.58 10.11
C GLU A 234 22.00 -3.64 10.97
N LYS A 235 21.81 -3.38 12.27
CA LYS A 235 21.08 -4.28 13.15
C LYS A 235 19.59 -4.36 12.80
N ILE A 236 18.98 -3.26 12.35
CA ILE A 236 17.59 -3.24 11.88
C ILE A 236 17.48 -3.95 10.52
N GLU A 237 18.45 -3.75 9.63
CA GLU A 237 18.51 -4.50 8.36
C GLU A 237 18.60 -6.00 8.62
N LYS A 238 19.47 -6.42 9.54
CA LYS A 238 19.58 -7.81 9.98
C LYS A 238 18.28 -8.33 10.57
N TYR A 239 17.62 -7.56 11.45
CA TYR A 239 16.32 -7.94 12.02
C TYR A 239 15.25 -8.15 10.94
N ILE A 240 15.18 -7.26 9.94
CA ILE A 240 14.28 -7.43 8.77
C ILE A 240 14.61 -8.72 8.01
N LEU A 241 15.89 -8.98 7.75
CA LEU A 241 16.32 -10.19 7.06
C LEU A 241 15.97 -11.44 7.88
N ASP A 242 16.18 -11.42 9.19
CA ASP A 242 15.87 -12.54 10.07
C ASP A 242 14.37 -12.85 10.09
N LEU A 243 13.50 -11.83 10.14
CA LEU A 243 12.05 -12.01 9.98
C LEU A 243 11.70 -12.67 8.64
N ILE A 244 12.31 -12.22 7.54
CA ILE A 244 12.02 -12.75 6.20
C ILE A 244 12.55 -14.18 6.05
N PHE A 245 13.77 -14.45 6.49
CA PHE A 245 14.37 -15.78 6.40
C PHE A 245 13.68 -16.78 7.34
N ALA A 246 13.15 -16.35 8.48
CA ALA A 246 12.31 -17.18 9.33
C ALA A 246 11.02 -17.65 8.63
N THR A 247 10.49 -16.88 7.66
CA THR A 247 9.36 -17.38 6.83
C THR A 247 9.77 -18.45 5.81
N ARG A 248 11.06 -18.56 5.46
CA ARG A 248 11.55 -19.49 4.43
C ARG A 248 12.22 -20.73 5.03
N TYR A 249 12.93 -20.53 6.13
CA TYR A 249 13.73 -21.54 6.82
C TYR A 249 13.47 -21.45 8.34
N PRO A 250 12.22 -21.65 8.79
CA PRO A 250 11.85 -21.48 10.20
C PRO A 250 12.67 -22.37 11.15
N GLU A 251 13.18 -23.51 10.68
CA GLU A 251 14.09 -24.39 11.45
C GLU A 251 15.39 -23.70 11.90
N LYS A 252 15.89 -22.71 11.15
CA LYS A 252 17.10 -21.96 11.52
C LYS A 252 16.86 -20.96 12.65
N TYR A 253 15.60 -20.70 12.98
CA TYR A 253 15.16 -19.69 13.93
C TYR A 253 14.40 -20.32 15.12
N LYS A 254 14.67 -21.59 15.44
CA LYS A 254 13.99 -22.35 16.51
C LYS A 254 12.47 -22.49 16.33
N LEU A 255 11.98 -22.32 15.10
CA LEU A 255 10.56 -22.38 14.76
C LEU A 255 10.23 -23.63 13.92
N GLU A 256 10.88 -24.77 14.20
CA GLU A 256 10.72 -26.00 13.41
C GLU A 256 9.25 -26.44 13.22
N SER A 257 8.39 -26.16 14.22
CA SER A 257 6.96 -26.43 14.15
C SER A 257 6.22 -25.67 13.04
N LEU A 258 6.78 -24.59 12.51
CA LEU A 258 6.18 -23.81 11.41
C LEU A 258 6.48 -24.39 10.03
N LYS A 259 7.50 -25.26 9.90
CA LYS A 259 7.92 -25.83 8.62
C LYS A 259 6.80 -26.58 7.87
N PRO A 260 6.00 -27.47 8.50
CA PRO A 260 4.89 -28.12 7.80
C PRO A 260 3.72 -27.17 7.49
N LEU A 261 3.66 -26.01 8.14
CA LEU A 261 2.56 -25.05 8.04
C LEU A 261 2.75 -24.01 6.94
N ILE A 262 4.00 -23.80 6.50
CA ILE A 262 4.36 -22.82 5.47
C ILE A 262 4.58 -23.52 4.13
N SER A 263 3.76 -23.21 3.14
CA SER A 263 3.91 -23.66 1.76
C SER A 263 5.05 -22.91 1.04
N PHE A 264 5.08 -21.58 1.19
CA PHE A 264 6.17 -20.74 0.71
C PHE A 264 6.33 -19.49 1.60
N GLY A 265 7.57 -19.04 1.75
CA GLY A 265 7.91 -17.84 2.51
C GLY A 265 7.95 -16.56 1.68
N ALA A 266 8.13 -15.42 2.35
CA ALA A 266 8.12 -14.11 1.72
C ALA A 266 9.23 -13.94 0.68
N SER A 267 8.93 -13.32 -0.47
CA SER A 267 9.91 -13.06 -1.55
C SER A 267 10.93 -11.98 -1.17
N PRO A 268 11.97 -11.71 -1.99
CA PRO A 268 12.84 -10.54 -1.80
C PRO A 268 12.09 -9.19 -1.82
N ARG A 269 10.88 -9.13 -2.41
CA ARG A 269 10.02 -7.94 -2.26
C ARG A 269 9.58 -7.74 -0.82
N GLY A 270 9.46 -8.81 -0.05
CA GLY A 270 9.16 -8.75 1.39
C GLY A 270 10.20 -7.96 2.16
N SER A 271 11.50 -8.24 1.98
CA SER A 271 12.56 -7.49 2.68
C SER A 271 12.62 -6.03 2.24
N ILE A 272 12.54 -5.78 0.92
CA ILE A 272 12.57 -4.43 0.35
C ILE A 272 11.38 -3.60 0.87
N ASN A 273 10.16 -4.15 0.77
CA ASN A 273 8.95 -3.44 1.17
C ASN A 273 8.86 -3.26 2.69
N LEU A 274 9.39 -4.20 3.48
CA LEU A 274 9.44 -4.05 4.94
C LEU A 274 10.38 -2.92 5.34
N ALA A 275 11.56 -2.83 4.71
CA ALA A 275 12.50 -1.73 4.93
C ALA A 275 11.92 -0.38 4.51
N ILE A 276 11.34 -0.28 3.30
CA ILE A 276 10.72 0.96 2.82
C ILE A 276 9.54 1.36 3.72
N ALA A 277 8.67 0.41 4.08
CA ALA A 277 7.53 0.67 4.95
C ALA A 277 7.97 1.18 6.34
N ALA A 278 9.03 0.61 6.91
CA ALA A 278 9.58 1.05 8.19
C ALA A 278 10.17 2.47 8.10
N LYS A 279 10.89 2.80 7.01
CA LYS A 279 11.37 4.17 6.75
C LYS A 279 10.21 5.16 6.58
N CYS A 280 9.17 4.80 5.83
CA CYS A 280 7.96 5.62 5.71
C CYS A 280 7.28 5.84 7.07
N TYR A 281 7.21 4.79 7.90
CA TYR A 281 6.62 4.88 9.23
C TYR A 281 7.42 5.83 10.12
N ALA A 282 8.75 5.69 10.17
CA ALA A 282 9.64 6.62 10.88
C ALA A 282 9.46 8.07 10.40
N PHE A 283 9.40 8.29 9.07
CA PHE A 283 9.15 9.59 8.47
C PHE A 283 7.81 10.20 8.92
N ILE A 284 6.73 9.41 8.93
CA ILE A 284 5.41 9.84 9.42
C ILE A 284 5.46 10.19 10.92
N LYS A 285 6.32 9.51 11.70
CA LYS A 285 6.59 9.84 13.11
C LYS A 285 7.64 10.95 13.29
N ARG A 286 8.05 11.64 12.21
CA ARG A 286 9.04 12.73 12.20
C ARG A 286 10.44 12.32 12.70
N ARG A 287 10.81 11.06 12.47
CA ARG A 287 12.13 10.55 12.83
C ARG A 287 12.97 10.32 11.58
N GLY A 288 14.22 10.80 11.63
CA GLY A 288 15.25 10.57 10.63
C GLY A 288 15.91 9.20 10.69
N TYR A 289 15.44 8.31 11.57
CA TYR A 289 16.00 6.96 11.76
C TYR A 289 14.89 5.95 12.11
N VAL A 290 15.10 4.70 11.70
CA VAL A 290 14.20 3.57 11.96
C VAL A 290 14.50 2.92 13.31
N ILE A 291 13.45 2.55 14.06
CA ILE A 291 13.54 1.73 15.28
C ILE A 291 12.81 0.39 15.07
N PRO A 292 13.06 -0.66 15.88
CA PRO A 292 12.42 -1.97 15.71
C PRO A 292 10.89 -1.93 15.76
N GLU A 293 10.31 -1.01 16.53
CA GLU A 293 8.87 -0.81 16.63
C GLU A 293 8.26 -0.37 15.29
N ASP A 294 9.01 0.32 14.43
CA ASP A 294 8.54 0.72 13.10
C ASP A 294 8.36 -0.50 12.21
N VAL A 295 9.30 -1.43 12.27
CA VAL A 295 9.24 -2.71 11.55
C VAL A 295 8.05 -3.53 12.06
N ARG A 296 7.90 -3.65 13.39
CA ARG A 296 6.76 -4.34 14.01
C ARG A 296 5.43 -3.70 13.66
N ALA A 297 5.38 -2.38 13.53
CA ALA A 297 4.16 -1.66 13.19
C ALA A 297 3.65 -1.98 11.79
N VAL A 298 4.52 -2.37 10.84
CA VAL A 298 4.13 -2.62 9.44
C VAL A 298 4.27 -4.09 9.00
N VAL A 299 4.88 -4.95 9.84
CA VAL A 299 5.23 -6.33 9.48
C VAL A 299 4.03 -7.15 9.00
N HIS A 300 2.88 -7.06 9.67
CA HIS A 300 1.69 -7.81 9.26
C HIS A 300 1.19 -7.38 7.90
N ASP A 301 1.27 -6.09 7.58
CA ASP A 301 0.71 -5.54 6.34
C ASP A 301 1.61 -5.84 5.15
N VAL A 302 2.91 -6.00 5.40
CA VAL A 302 3.86 -6.43 4.38
C VAL A 302 3.84 -7.95 4.21
N LEU A 303 3.73 -8.74 5.28
CA LEU A 303 3.97 -10.19 5.19
C LEU A 303 2.71 -11.05 5.02
N ARG A 304 1.52 -10.61 5.43
CA ARG A 304 0.32 -11.47 5.49
C ARG A 304 -0.08 -12.09 4.15
N HIS A 305 0.24 -11.43 3.04
CA HIS A 305 -0.01 -11.90 1.67
C HIS A 305 1.21 -12.51 0.98
N ARG A 306 2.33 -12.61 1.69
CA ARG A 306 3.60 -13.13 1.19
C ARG A 306 3.97 -14.48 1.78
N ILE A 307 3.11 -15.03 2.64
CA ILE A 307 3.30 -16.33 3.27
C ILE A 307 2.13 -17.20 2.83
N GLY A 308 2.43 -18.22 2.04
CA GLY A 308 1.47 -19.26 1.69
C GLY A 308 1.38 -20.27 2.81
N ILE A 309 0.15 -20.61 3.22
CA ILE A 309 -0.10 -21.66 4.20
C ILE A 309 -0.31 -23.01 3.50
N THR A 310 0.00 -24.11 4.17
CA THR A 310 -0.29 -25.46 3.67
C THR A 310 -1.72 -25.86 3.98
N TYR A 311 -2.21 -26.92 3.31
CA TYR A 311 -3.51 -27.52 3.63
C TYR A 311 -3.61 -28.01 5.08
N GLU A 312 -2.49 -28.47 5.65
CA GLU A 312 -2.40 -28.85 7.07
C GLU A 312 -2.66 -27.65 7.98
N ALA A 313 -2.03 -26.51 7.69
CA ALA A 313 -2.29 -25.27 8.42
C ALA A 313 -3.76 -24.82 8.31
N GLU A 314 -4.36 -24.94 7.13
CA GLU A 314 -5.80 -24.65 6.95
C GLU A 314 -6.67 -25.58 7.80
N ALA A 315 -6.37 -26.88 7.83
CA ALA A 315 -7.09 -27.86 8.64
C ALA A 315 -6.97 -27.57 10.15
N GLU A 316 -5.84 -27.03 10.59
CA GLU A 316 -5.59 -26.60 11.97
C GLU A 316 -6.13 -25.19 12.29
N ASN A 317 -6.79 -24.52 11.33
CA ASN A 317 -7.22 -23.12 11.43
C ASN A 317 -6.08 -22.13 11.73
N ILE A 318 -4.86 -22.44 11.28
CA ILE A 318 -3.70 -21.57 11.40
C ILE A 318 -3.65 -20.61 10.22
N THR A 319 -3.61 -19.32 10.51
CA THR A 319 -3.55 -18.27 9.48
C THR A 319 -2.11 -17.79 9.26
N SER A 320 -1.87 -17.10 8.15
CA SER A 320 -0.59 -16.42 7.91
C SER A 320 -0.27 -15.39 9.01
N ILE A 321 -1.30 -14.79 9.63
CA ILE A 321 -1.12 -13.84 10.74
C ILE A 321 -0.57 -14.55 11.97
N ASP A 322 -1.05 -15.74 12.29
CA ASP A 322 -0.56 -16.54 13.43
C ASP A 322 0.90 -16.95 13.25
N ILE A 323 1.28 -17.31 12.02
CA ILE A 323 2.67 -17.61 11.65
C ILE A 323 3.55 -16.37 11.82
N ILE A 324 3.10 -15.20 11.34
CA ILE A 324 3.84 -13.93 11.51
C ILE A 324 4.00 -13.59 12.99
N ASN A 325 2.94 -13.73 13.79
CA ASN A 325 2.99 -13.49 15.24
C ASN A 325 4.04 -14.37 15.92
N LYS A 326 4.06 -15.67 15.61
CA LYS A 326 5.07 -16.60 16.15
C LYS A 326 6.48 -16.18 15.74
N ILE A 327 6.70 -15.80 14.49
CA ILE A 327 8.01 -15.34 14.00
C ILE A 327 8.45 -14.05 14.71
N VAL A 328 7.58 -13.04 14.79
CA VAL A 328 7.91 -11.73 15.39
C VAL A 328 8.17 -11.84 16.89
N ASN A 329 7.57 -12.81 17.58
CA ASN A 329 7.79 -13.04 19.00
C ASN A 329 9.09 -13.79 19.29
N GLU A 330 9.53 -14.67 18.40
CA GLU A 330 10.73 -15.49 18.60
C GLU A 330 12.01 -14.83 18.08
N VAL A 331 11.94 -14.07 16.98
CA VAL A 331 13.10 -13.37 16.42
C VAL A 331 13.52 -12.24 17.36
N GLU A 332 14.77 -12.29 17.84
CA GLU A 332 15.33 -11.34 18.78
C GLU A 332 15.34 -9.91 18.21
N VAL A 333 14.93 -8.95 19.04
CA VAL A 333 14.97 -7.53 18.72
C VAL A 333 16.39 -6.99 18.99
N PRO A 334 16.97 -6.21 18.07
CA PRO A 334 18.38 -5.78 18.13
C PRO A 334 18.73 -4.74 19.20
#